data_AF-A0A6P2E252-F1
#
_entry.id   AF-A0A6P2E252-F1
#
_cell.length_a   1.000
_cell.length_b   1.000
_cell.length_c   1.000
_cell.angle_alpha   90.00
_cell.angle_beta   90.00
_cell.angle_gamma   90.00
#
_symmetry.space_group_name_H-M   'P 1'
#
loop_
_entity.id
_entity.type
_entity.pdbx_description
1 polymer ?
#
loop_
_entity_poly.entity_id
_entity_poly.type
_entity_poly.pdbx_seq_one_letter_code
_entity_poly.pdbx_strand_id
1 'polypeptide(L)'
;MSPSLSSSPRFFNPLMLWADVGLKTHEMLLSSGSVIRMRTERIAQAGLTPSAADLAEFQLMGQEKLAAATESGAAMANQLHTTQFALVQRALQQWLIGAAALLALITSTDTEQAVTHARTLGSAAARSAATASQLSSASARIVQRGLKPIHAKATSNARRLSAQA
;
A
#
# COMPACT_ATOMS: atom_id res chain seq x y z
N MET A 1 11.32 -40.87 -10.35
CA MET A 1 11.33 -39.84 -9.28
C MET A 1 11.31 -38.49 -9.97
N SER A 2 10.13 -37.88 -10.05
CA SER A 2 9.92 -36.60 -10.75
C SER A 2 9.92 -35.49 -9.70
N PRO A 3 10.78 -34.46 -9.80
CA PRO A 3 10.72 -33.36 -8.86
C PRO A 3 9.53 -32.47 -9.21
N SER A 4 8.57 -32.38 -8.28
CA SER A 4 7.47 -31.41 -8.31
C SER A 4 8.03 -30.00 -8.19
N LEU A 5 7.88 -29.20 -9.24
CA LEU A 5 8.14 -27.75 -9.24
C LEU A 5 7.01 -27.01 -8.51
N SER A 6 6.86 -27.24 -7.21
CA SER A 6 6.11 -26.35 -6.33
C SER A 6 7.04 -25.26 -5.82
N SER A 7 7.38 -24.31 -6.69
CA SER A 7 7.95 -23.03 -6.28
C SER A 7 6.96 -21.95 -6.69
N SER A 8 6.02 -21.63 -5.79
CA SER A 8 5.18 -20.44 -5.93
C SER A 8 6.09 -19.22 -6.09
N PRO A 9 6.06 -18.50 -7.23
CA PRO A 9 6.79 -17.26 -7.31
C PRO A 9 6.00 -16.23 -6.53
N ARG A 10 6.43 -15.97 -5.28
CA ARG A 10 6.04 -14.80 -4.48
C ARG A 10 6.58 -13.49 -5.09
N PHE A 11 6.60 -13.38 -6.42
CA PHE A 11 6.80 -12.13 -7.13
C PHE A 11 5.43 -11.50 -7.31
N PHE A 12 4.93 -10.88 -6.24
CA PHE A 12 3.71 -10.09 -6.32
C PHE A 12 3.97 -8.90 -7.25
N ASN A 13 3.21 -8.82 -8.35
CA ASN A 13 3.26 -7.70 -9.27
C ASN A 13 2.84 -6.42 -8.52
N PRO A 14 3.72 -5.40 -8.37
CA PRO A 14 3.37 -4.17 -7.68
C PRO A 14 2.14 -3.48 -8.28
N LEU A 15 1.91 -3.63 -9.59
CA LEU A 15 0.72 -3.09 -10.26
C LEU A 15 -0.57 -3.69 -9.70
N MET A 16 -0.58 -4.98 -9.37
CA MET A 16 -1.76 -5.65 -8.83
C MET A 16 -2.07 -5.18 -7.40
N LEU A 17 -1.04 -4.91 -6.60
CA LEU A 17 -1.21 -4.33 -5.26
C LEU A 17 -1.77 -2.91 -5.34
N TRP A 18 -1.26 -2.09 -6.26
CA TRP A 18 -1.80 -0.76 -6.50
C TRP A 18 -3.21 -0.76 -7.09
N ALA A 19 -3.54 -1.74 -7.94
CA ALA A 19 -4.89 -1.93 -8.44
C ALA A 19 -5.87 -2.25 -7.30
N ASP A 20 -5.50 -3.13 -6.37
CA ASP A 20 -6.32 -3.43 -5.19
C ASP A 20 -6.53 -2.19 -4.29
N VAL A 21 -5.47 -1.40 -4.05
CA VAL A 21 -5.61 -0.09 -3.38
C VAL A 21 -6.62 0.80 -4.09
N GLY A 22 -6.52 0.92 -5.41
CA GLY A 22 -7.44 1.72 -6.23
C GLY A 22 -8.88 1.24 -6.11
N LEU A 23 -9.11 -0.08 -6.24
CA LEU A 23 -10.43 -0.69 -6.12
C LEU A 23 -11.05 -0.45 -4.74
N LYS A 24 -10.29 -0.68 -3.66
CA LYS A 24 -10.76 -0.45 -2.28
C LYS A 24 -11.02 1.03 -2.00
N THR A 25 -10.22 1.92 -2.56
CA THR A 25 -10.46 3.36 -2.48
C THR A 25 -11.76 3.72 -3.18
N HIS A 26 -12.01 3.15 -4.37
CA HIS A 26 -13.25 3.37 -5.11
C HIS A 26 -14.49 2.87 -4.36
N GLU A 27 -14.45 1.65 -3.81
CA GLU A 27 -15.52 1.10 -2.97
C GLU A 27 -15.83 2.01 -1.76
N MET A 28 -14.79 2.53 -1.10
CA MET A 28 -14.92 3.48 0.00
C MET A 28 -15.56 4.79 -0.44
N LEU A 29 -15.17 5.34 -1.61
CA LEU A 29 -15.71 6.59 -2.15
C LEU A 29 -17.20 6.45 -2.47
N LEU A 30 -17.61 5.35 -3.09
CA LEU A 30 -19.03 5.06 -3.34
C LEU A 30 -19.82 4.97 -2.03
N SER A 31 -19.29 4.26 -1.03
CA SER A 31 -19.90 4.16 0.30
C SER A 31 -20.05 5.54 0.95
N SER A 32 -19.00 6.37 0.87
CA SER A 32 -18.99 7.73 1.42
C SER A 32 -19.99 8.64 0.71
N GLY A 33 -20.11 8.54 -0.62
CA GLY A 33 -21.10 9.26 -1.42
C GLY A 33 -22.53 8.92 -0.99
N SER A 34 -22.83 7.63 -0.75
CA SER A 34 -24.13 7.21 -0.24
C SER A 34 -24.43 7.83 1.13
N VAL A 35 -23.45 7.84 2.04
CA VAL A 35 -23.58 8.46 3.37
C VAL A 35 -23.87 9.96 3.27
N ILE A 36 -23.16 10.67 2.40
CA ILE A 36 -23.37 12.10 2.16
C ILE A 36 -24.79 12.33 1.64
N ARG A 37 -25.20 11.61 0.59
CA ARG A 37 -26.55 11.71 0.01
C ARG A 37 -27.64 11.52 1.05
N MET A 38 -27.61 10.40 1.80
CA MET A 38 -28.62 10.09 2.82
C MET A 38 -28.71 11.18 3.89
N ARG A 39 -27.59 11.76 4.31
CA ARG A 39 -27.56 12.84 5.30
C ARG A 39 -28.09 14.15 4.72
N THR A 40 -27.74 14.48 3.48
CA THR A 40 -28.29 15.64 2.79
C THR A 40 -29.81 15.52 2.63
N GLU A 41 -30.33 14.33 2.32
CA GLU A 41 -31.78 14.06 2.25
C GLU A 41 -32.45 14.25 3.61
N ARG A 42 -31.88 13.71 4.70
CA ARG A 42 -32.42 13.94 6.05
C ARG A 42 -32.40 15.42 6.45
N ILE A 43 -31.32 16.15 6.14
CA ILE A 43 -31.23 17.59 6.39
C ILE A 43 -32.29 18.34 5.58
N ALA A 44 -32.52 17.95 4.32
CA ALA A 44 -33.56 18.56 3.49
C ALA A 44 -34.98 18.31 4.05
N GLN A 45 -35.22 17.14 4.66
CA GLN A 45 -36.50 16.78 5.26
C GLN A 45 -36.73 17.41 6.64
N ALA A 46 -35.71 17.41 7.51
CA ALA A 46 -35.79 17.88 8.89
C ALA A 46 -35.42 19.37 9.07
N GLY A 47 -34.88 20.02 8.04
CA GLY A 47 -34.36 21.39 8.08
C GLY A 47 -33.10 21.53 8.95
N LEU A 48 -32.88 22.73 9.48
CA LEU A 48 -31.72 23.05 10.34
C LEU A 48 -31.84 22.50 11.78
N THR A 49 -32.85 21.66 12.05
CA THR A 49 -33.13 21.07 13.36
C THR A 49 -32.99 19.54 13.27
N PRO A 50 -31.77 18.99 13.44
CA PRO A 50 -31.54 17.55 13.42
C PRO A 50 -32.32 16.86 14.53
N SER A 51 -32.78 15.63 14.29
CA SER A 51 -33.38 14.81 15.34
C SER A 51 -32.34 14.40 16.38
N ALA A 52 -32.79 14.04 17.59
CA ALA A 52 -31.90 13.49 18.62
C ALA A 52 -31.18 12.21 18.15
N ALA A 53 -31.83 11.40 17.31
CA ALA A 53 -31.23 10.21 16.72
C ALA A 53 -30.12 10.55 15.71
N ASP A 54 -30.30 11.58 14.89
CA ASP A 54 -29.26 12.04 13.94
C ASP A 54 -28.04 12.62 14.67
N LEU A 55 -28.25 13.33 15.78
CA LEU A 55 -27.15 13.82 16.63
C LEU A 55 -26.36 12.67 17.25
N ALA A 56 -27.04 11.65 17.79
CA ALA A 56 -26.40 10.47 18.33
C ALA A 56 -25.60 9.70 17.26
N GLU A 57 -26.16 9.53 16.06
CA GLU A 57 -25.47 8.88 14.94
C GLU A 57 -24.28 9.72 14.44
N PHE A 58 -24.37 11.06 14.47
CA PHE A 58 -23.26 11.94 14.12
C PHE A 58 -22.10 11.80 15.12
N GLN A 59 -22.40 11.77 16.42
CA GLN A 59 -21.41 11.56 17.48
C GLN A 59 -20.75 10.18 17.36
N LEU A 60 -21.55 9.12 17.16
CA LEU A 60 -21.05 7.76 16.95
C LEU A 60 -20.10 7.69 15.75
N MET A 61 -20.50 8.25 14.61
CA MET A 61 -19.66 8.26 13.41
C MET A 61 -18.37 9.06 13.64
N GLY A 62 -18.42 10.18 14.36
CA GLY A 62 -17.23 10.96 14.71
C GLY A 62 -16.19 10.11 15.46
N GLN A 63 -16.65 9.35 16.45
CA GLN A 63 -15.80 8.41 17.20
C GLN A 63 -15.26 7.30 16.31
N GLU A 64 -16.10 6.72 15.43
CA GLU A 64 -15.68 5.69 14.47
C GLU A 64 -14.59 6.20 13.50
N LYS A 65 -14.70 7.45 13.02
CA LYS A 65 -13.71 8.07 12.13
C LYS A 65 -12.38 8.29 12.85
N LEU A 66 -12.42 8.77 14.10
CA LEU A 66 -11.22 8.97 14.90
C LEU A 66 -10.52 7.63 15.18
N ALA A 67 -11.28 6.61 15.60
CA ALA A 67 -10.76 5.26 15.82
C ALA A 67 -10.17 4.65 14.55
N ALA A 68 -10.84 4.79 13.40
CA ALA A 68 -10.29 4.32 12.13
C ALA A 68 -8.98 5.02 11.75
N ALA A 69 -8.86 6.32 12.03
CA ALA A 69 -7.65 7.08 11.76
C ALA A 69 -6.47 6.63 12.66
N THR A 70 -6.73 6.38 13.94
CA THR A 70 -5.70 5.88 14.86
C THR A 70 -5.29 4.45 14.53
N GLU A 71 -6.24 3.56 14.24
CA GLU A 71 -5.98 2.19 13.78
C GLU A 71 -5.20 2.19 12.45
N SER A 72 -5.56 3.07 11.52
CA SER A 72 -4.87 3.26 10.24
C SER A 72 -3.42 3.67 10.45
N GLY A 73 -3.19 4.70 11.26
CA GLY A 73 -1.86 5.20 11.59
C GLY A 73 -0.99 4.13 12.25
N ALA A 74 -1.52 3.42 13.25
CA ALA A 74 -0.82 2.33 13.91
C ALA A 74 -0.48 1.19 12.94
N ALA A 75 -1.42 0.81 12.06
CA ALA A 75 -1.20 -0.24 11.06
C ALA A 75 -0.12 0.14 10.05
N MET A 76 -0.08 1.41 9.61
CA MET A 76 0.98 1.92 8.73
C MET A 76 2.33 1.96 9.44
N ALA A 77 2.39 2.48 10.67
CA ALA A 77 3.62 2.55 11.46
C ALA A 77 4.23 1.17 11.71
N ASN A 78 3.42 0.19 12.10
CA ASN A 78 3.86 -1.20 12.29
C ASN A 78 4.41 -1.82 10.99
N GLN A 79 3.81 -1.50 9.84
CA GLN A 79 4.29 -2.01 8.56
C GLN A 79 5.57 -1.29 8.07
N LEU A 80 5.70 0.01 8.32
CA LEU A 80 6.90 0.78 8.01
C LEU A 80 8.12 0.21 8.76
N HIS A 81 7.97 -0.01 10.07
CA HIS A 81 9.05 -0.51 10.92
C HIS A 81 9.59 -1.86 10.46
N THR A 82 8.73 -2.76 9.99
CA THR A 82 9.11 -4.11 9.57
C THR A 82 9.72 -4.18 8.16
N THR A 83 9.50 -3.16 7.31
CA THR A 83 9.78 -3.28 5.87
C THR A 83 10.99 -2.46 5.40
N GLN A 84 11.33 -1.34 6.05
CA GLN A 84 12.25 -0.37 5.43
C GLN A 84 13.74 -0.65 5.62
N PHE A 85 14.22 -1.03 6.81
CA PHE A 85 15.67 -1.10 7.04
C PHE A 85 16.38 -2.15 6.17
N ALA A 86 15.79 -3.33 6.01
CA ALA A 86 16.39 -4.39 5.19
C ALA A 86 16.40 -4.05 3.69
N LEU A 87 15.37 -3.36 3.18
CA LEU A 87 15.30 -2.98 1.76
C LEU A 87 16.26 -1.82 1.44
N VAL A 88 16.35 -0.82 2.32
CA VAL A 88 17.31 0.28 2.18
C VAL A 88 18.74 -0.23 2.24
N GLN A 89 19.06 -1.12 3.19
CA GLN A 89 20.38 -1.73 3.28
C GLN A 89 20.74 -2.51 2.01
N ARG A 90 19.80 -3.30 1.47
CA ARG A 90 20.00 -4.03 0.21
C ARG A 90 20.20 -3.08 -0.97
N ALA A 91 19.40 -2.01 -1.06
CA ALA A 91 19.55 -1.02 -2.12
C ALA A 91 20.93 -0.37 -2.10
N LEU A 92 21.42 0.03 -0.91
CA LEU A 92 22.75 0.61 -0.75
C LEU A 92 23.85 -0.38 -1.13
N GLN A 93 23.75 -1.64 -0.70
CA GLN A 93 24.71 -2.69 -1.07
C GLN A 93 24.76 -2.91 -2.59
N GLN A 94 23.61 -3.01 -3.26
CA GLN A 94 23.58 -3.19 -4.71
C GLN A 94 24.12 -1.97 -5.47
N TRP A 95 23.86 -0.77 -4.97
CA TRP A 95 24.41 0.46 -5.54
C TRP A 95 25.94 0.50 -5.45
N LEU A 96 26.51 0.18 -4.29
CA LEU A 96 27.96 0.13 -4.10
C LEU A 96 28.62 -0.96 -4.97
N ILE A 97 28.03 -2.15 -5.04
CA ILE A 97 28.52 -3.25 -5.90
C ILE A 97 28.48 -2.84 -7.37
N GLY A 98 27.39 -2.21 -7.81
CA GLY A 98 27.26 -1.72 -9.19
C GLY A 98 28.28 -0.64 -9.52
N ALA A 99 28.48 0.33 -8.64
CA ALA A 99 29.46 1.40 -8.82
C ALA A 99 30.90 0.84 -8.88
N ALA A 100 31.24 -0.09 -8.00
CA ALA A 100 32.54 -0.76 -8.00
C ALA A 100 32.75 -1.59 -9.27
N ALA A 101 31.74 -2.34 -9.71
CA ALA A 101 31.80 -3.14 -10.94
C ALA A 101 31.94 -2.27 -12.19
N LEU A 102 31.26 -1.12 -12.24
CA LEU A 102 31.40 -0.15 -13.33
C LEU A 102 32.82 0.43 -13.38
N LEU A 103 33.35 0.86 -12.23
CA LEU A 103 34.72 1.39 -12.16
C LEU A 103 35.74 0.33 -12.58
N ALA A 104 35.61 -0.89 -12.06
CA ALA A 104 36.50 -2.00 -12.38
C ALA A 104 36.44 -2.38 -13.88
N LEU A 105 35.26 -2.31 -14.49
CA LEU A 105 35.09 -2.51 -15.93
C LEU A 105 35.85 -1.46 -16.75
N ILE A 106 35.77 -0.18 -16.36
CA ILE A 106 36.44 0.93 -17.05
C ILE A 106 37.97 0.81 -16.92
N THR A 107 38.47 0.31 -15.80
CA THR A 107 39.91 0.13 -15.55
C THR A 107 40.45 -1.24 -15.96
N SER A 108 39.63 -2.12 -16.53
CA SER A 108 40.04 -3.47 -16.92
C SER A 108 41.08 -3.42 -18.03
N THR A 109 42.16 -4.19 -17.89
CA THR A 109 43.26 -4.24 -18.87
C THR A 109 43.21 -5.49 -19.75
N ASP A 110 42.39 -6.49 -19.39
CA ASP A 110 42.18 -7.70 -20.17
C ASP A 110 40.67 -8.03 -20.36
N THR A 111 40.40 -8.90 -21.33
CA THR A 111 39.05 -9.26 -21.76
C THR A 111 38.31 -10.13 -20.74
N GLU A 112 39.01 -10.93 -19.94
CA GLU A 112 38.41 -11.81 -18.94
C GLU A 112 37.88 -10.99 -17.75
N GLN A 113 38.69 -10.04 -17.27
CA GLN A 113 38.32 -9.06 -16.25
C GLN A 113 37.12 -8.23 -16.71
N ALA A 114 37.20 -7.69 -17.94
CA ALA A 114 36.11 -6.89 -18.51
C ALA A 114 34.78 -7.67 -18.55
N VAL A 115 34.79 -8.93 -19.00
CA VAL A 115 33.58 -9.78 -19.03
C VAL A 115 33.05 -10.02 -17.61
N THR A 116 33.93 -10.27 -16.64
CA THR A 116 33.54 -10.51 -15.24
C THR A 116 32.89 -9.28 -14.61
N HIS A 117 33.49 -8.10 -14.79
CA HIS A 117 32.95 -6.85 -14.27
C HIS A 117 31.65 -6.44 -14.98
N ALA A 118 31.54 -6.65 -16.30
CA ALA A 118 30.30 -6.43 -17.05
C ALA A 118 29.15 -7.33 -16.55
N ARG A 119 29.41 -8.61 -16.28
CA ARG A 119 28.42 -9.53 -15.69
C ARG A 119 28.00 -9.08 -14.29
N THR A 120 28.96 -8.66 -13.46
CA THR A 120 28.70 -8.17 -12.11
C THR A 120 27.82 -6.92 -12.16
N LEU A 121 28.14 -5.97 -13.03
CA LEU A 121 27.36 -4.75 -13.27
C LEU A 121 25.93 -5.08 -13.74
N GLY A 122 25.78 -5.97 -14.72
CA GLY A 122 24.47 -6.43 -15.19
C GLY A 122 23.65 -7.09 -14.07
N SER A 123 24.28 -7.89 -13.23
CA SER A 123 23.62 -8.53 -12.07
C SER A 123 23.18 -7.51 -11.02
N ALA A 124 24.02 -6.49 -10.74
CA ALA A 124 23.69 -5.40 -9.82
C ALA A 124 22.52 -4.57 -10.35
N ALA A 125 22.47 -4.31 -11.66
CA ALA A 125 21.34 -3.64 -12.31
C ALA A 125 20.04 -4.45 -12.17
N ALA A 126 20.06 -5.75 -12.47
CA ALA A 126 18.89 -6.61 -12.34
C ALA A 126 18.37 -6.69 -10.88
N ARG A 127 19.29 -6.81 -9.91
CA ARG A 127 18.95 -6.80 -8.47
C ARG A 127 18.41 -5.45 -8.00
N SER A 128 18.87 -4.35 -8.58
CA SER A 128 18.35 -3.01 -8.30
C SER A 128 16.91 -2.86 -8.79
N ALA A 129 16.60 -3.33 -10.00
CA ALA A 129 15.23 -3.37 -10.52
C ALA A 129 14.31 -4.23 -9.62
N ALA A 130 14.78 -5.39 -9.17
CA ALA A 130 14.04 -6.23 -8.22
C ALA A 130 13.80 -5.50 -6.88
N THR A 131 14.79 -4.78 -6.36
CA THR A 131 14.67 -4.01 -5.12
C THR A 131 13.66 -2.86 -5.27
N ALA A 132 13.65 -2.17 -6.41
CA ALA A 132 12.65 -1.14 -6.71
C ALA A 132 11.22 -1.70 -6.75
N SER A 133 11.02 -2.87 -7.39
CA SER A 133 9.73 -3.56 -7.41
C SER A 133 9.27 -3.99 -6.00
N GLN A 134 10.21 -4.48 -5.18
CA GLN A 134 9.95 -4.83 -3.77
C GLN A 134 9.55 -3.60 -2.94
N LEU A 135 10.23 -2.47 -3.16
CA LEU A 135 9.91 -1.20 -2.49
C LEU A 135 8.51 -0.70 -2.89
N SER A 136 8.18 -0.73 -4.19
CA SER A 136 6.83 -0.37 -4.65
C SER A 136 5.75 -1.27 -4.02
N SER A 137 6.01 -2.58 -3.97
CA SER A 137 5.10 -3.54 -3.34
C SER A 137 4.97 -3.31 -1.83
N ALA A 138 6.06 -2.94 -1.15
CA ALA A 138 6.05 -2.58 0.26
C ALA A 138 5.20 -1.34 0.53
N SER A 139 5.37 -0.29 -0.28
CA SER A 139 4.58 0.93 -0.20
C SER A 139 3.09 0.67 -0.41
N ALA A 140 2.73 -0.10 -1.44
CA ALA A 140 1.34 -0.47 -1.68
C ALA A 140 0.72 -1.20 -0.48
N ARG A 141 1.46 -2.12 0.17
CA ARG A 141 1.00 -2.82 1.37
C ARG A 141 0.82 -1.91 2.58
N ILE A 142 1.66 -0.90 2.75
CA ILE A 142 1.47 0.12 3.80
C ILE A 142 0.15 0.85 3.56
N VAL A 143 -0.11 1.28 2.32
CA VAL A 143 -1.37 1.94 1.96
C VAL A 143 -2.57 1.01 2.16
N GLN A 144 -2.50 -0.26 1.73
CA GLN A 144 -3.57 -1.24 1.96
C GLN A 144 -3.89 -1.40 3.46
N ARG A 145 -2.84 -1.51 4.30
CA ARG A 145 -2.99 -1.65 5.76
C ARG A 145 -3.63 -0.42 6.38
N GLY A 146 -3.21 0.77 5.97
CA GLY A 146 -3.80 2.03 6.43
C GLY A 146 -5.24 2.24 5.93
N LEU A 147 -5.54 1.85 4.70
CA LEU A 147 -6.86 2.03 4.10
C LEU A 147 -7.91 1.10 4.73
N LYS A 148 -7.51 -0.11 5.14
CA LYS A 148 -8.42 -1.14 5.65
C LYS A 148 -9.40 -0.66 6.75
N PRO A 149 -8.97 -0.05 7.87
CA PRO A 149 -9.90 0.42 8.90
C PRO A 149 -10.82 1.55 8.41
N ILE A 150 -10.30 2.46 7.59
CA ILE A 150 -11.09 3.58 7.02
C ILE A 150 -12.19 3.03 6.10
N HIS A 151 -11.83 2.16 5.16
CA HIS A 151 -12.76 1.48 4.27
C HIS A 151 -13.83 0.72 5.06
N ALA A 152 -13.42 -0.08 6.06
CA ALA A 152 -14.34 -0.87 6.86
C ALA A 152 -15.40 0.01 7.57
N LYS A 153 -14.97 1.12 8.21
CA LYS A 153 -15.91 2.04 8.86
C LYS A 153 -16.79 2.79 7.87
N ALA A 154 -16.25 3.24 6.73
CA ALA A 154 -17.03 3.92 5.70
C ALA A 154 -18.15 3.02 5.14
N THR A 155 -17.83 1.76 4.78
CA THR A 155 -18.83 0.81 4.27
C THR A 155 -19.82 0.38 5.37
N SER A 156 -19.35 0.22 6.61
CA SER A 156 -20.24 -0.08 7.74
C SER A 156 -21.24 1.06 7.98
N ASN A 157 -20.78 2.31 7.93
CA ASN A 157 -21.64 3.48 8.08
C ASN A 157 -22.68 3.55 6.96
N ALA A 158 -22.27 3.35 5.71
CA ALA A 158 -23.17 3.31 4.56
C ALA A 158 -24.28 2.25 4.72
N ARG A 159 -23.92 1.02 5.12
CA ARG A 159 -24.88 -0.07 5.37
C ARG A 159 -25.84 0.24 6.52
N ARG A 160 -25.33 0.82 7.61
CA ARG A 160 -26.14 1.17 8.77
C ARG A 160 -27.16 2.25 8.43
N LEU A 161 -26.74 3.31 7.74
CA LEU A 161 -27.63 4.39 7.32
C LEU A 161 -28.66 3.93 6.28
N SER A 162 -28.30 3.02 5.36
CA SER A 162 -29.26 2.47 4.40
C SER A 162 -30.32 1.58 5.05
N ALA A 163 -30.00 0.95 6.20
CA ALA A 163 -30.98 0.19 6.97
C ALA A 163 -31.90 1.08 7.83
N GLN A 164 -31.58 2.37 7.94
CA GLN A 164 -32.38 3.39 8.64
C GLN A 164 -33.17 4.30 7.67
N ALA A 165 -32.97 4.11 6.36
CA ALA A 165 -33.67 4.84 5.30
C ALA A 165 -34.96 4.10 4.92
#